data_AF-A0A954SZY3-F1
#
_entry.id   AF-A0A954SZY3-F1
#
_cell.length_a   1.000
_cell.length_b   1.000
_cell.length_c   1.000
_cell.angle_alpha   90.00
_cell.angle_beta   90.00
_cell.angle_gamma   90.00
#
_symmetry.space_group_name_H-M   'P 1'
#
loop_
_entity.id
_entity.type
_entity.pdbx_description
1 polymer ?
#
loop_
_entity_poly.entity_id
_entity_poly.type
_entity_poly.pdbx_seq_one_letter_code
_entity_poly.pdbx_strand_id
1 'polypeptide(L)'
;MSVKLNSAQQILEDLTTGDFKRLETDARRMQVLNFLEQWARDKSFKQESEYQGQLNAFEFATKELVRHAADKNTEGSLKSYVALTESCVHCHELIRDGQTD
;
A
#
# COMPACT_ATOMS: atom_id res chain seq x y z
N MET A 1 9.71 -1.95 -6.39
CA MET A 1 8.91 -3.07 -5.86
C MET A 1 9.52 -3.80 -4.67
N SER A 2 10.82 -4.12 -4.65
CA SER A 2 11.44 -4.87 -3.54
C SER A 2 11.16 -4.27 -2.15
N VAL A 3 11.28 -2.94 -2.02
CA VAL A 3 11.02 -2.25 -0.75
C VAL A 3 9.54 -2.36 -0.33
N LYS A 4 8.60 -2.20 -1.27
CA LYS A 4 7.15 -2.37 -0.98
C LYS A 4 6.85 -3.80 -0.53
N LEU A 5 7.39 -4.82 -1.21
CA LEU A 5 7.20 -6.22 -0.81
C LEU A 5 7.71 -6.47 0.61
N ASN A 6 8.91 -6.00 0.92
CA ASN A 6 9.50 -6.18 2.24
C ASN A 6 8.67 -5.49 3.34
N SER A 7 8.21 -4.26 3.11
CA SER A 7 7.34 -3.57 4.07
C SER A 7 5.98 -4.28 4.24
N ALA A 8 5.42 -4.88 3.19
CA ALA A 8 4.15 -5.62 3.32
C ALA A 8 4.32 -6.89 4.18
N GLN A 9 5.43 -7.60 4.01
CA GLN A 9 5.77 -8.76 4.83
C GLN A 9 6.01 -8.38 6.29
N GLN A 10 6.71 -7.25 6.54
CA GLN A 10 6.92 -6.71 7.88
C GLN A 10 5.60 -6.33 8.54
N ILE A 11 4.71 -5.63 7.83
CA ILE A 11 3.37 -5.29 8.34
C ILE A 11 2.62 -6.54 8.81
N LEU A 12 2.68 -7.64 8.06
CA LEU A 12 2.05 -8.90 8.48
C LEU A 12 2.72 -9.46 9.74
N GLU A 13 4.06 -9.47 9.81
CA GLU A 13 4.79 -9.87 11.00
C GLU A 13 4.32 -9.05 12.22
N ASP A 14 4.29 -7.74 12.09
CA ASP A 14 3.94 -6.79 13.15
C ASP A 14 2.51 -6.99 13.65
N LEU A 15 1.57 -7.24 12.73
CA LEU A 15 0.19 -7.60 13.06
C LEU A 15 0.13 -8.89 13.87
N THR A 16 0.89 -9.91 13.47
CA THR A 16 0.88 -11.21 14.16
C THR A 16 1.60 -11.18 15.51
N THR A 17 2.59 -10.29 15.68
CA THR A 17 3.32 -10.12 16.95
C THR A 17 2.76 -9.02 17.84
N GLY A 18 1.80 -8.22 17.35
CA GLY A 18 1.20 -7.09 18.07
C GLY A 18 2.15 -5.88 18.22
N ASP A 19 3.15 -5.73 17.35
CA ASP A 19 4.11 -4.63 17.39
C ASP A 19 3.57 -3.39 16.67
N PHE A 20 2.64 -2.69 17.31
CA PHE A 20 1.97 -1.52 16.72
C PHE A 20 2.91 -0.36 16.39
N LYS A 21 4.05 -0.24 17.08
CA LYS A 21 5.02 0.81 16.79
C LYS A 21 5.76 0.54 15.49
N ARG A 22 6.18 -0.72 15.29
CA ARG A 22 6.81 -1.15 14.04
C ARG A 22 5.80 -1.11 12.89
N LEU A 23 4.56 -1.54 13.16
CA LEU A 23 3.46 -1.49 12.21
C LEU A 23 3.23 -0.07 11.67
N GLU A 24 3.18 0.92 12.56
CA GLU A 24 3.03 2.32 12.17
C GLU A 24 4.23 2.79 11.32
N THR A 25 5.44 2.39 11.70
CA THR A 25 6.69 2.74 10.99
C THR A 25 6.69 2.19 9.57
N ASP A 26 6.36 0.91 9.40
CA ASP A 26 6.35 0.25 8.09
C ASP A 26 5.18 0.73 7.23
N ALA A 27 4.03 1.04 7.83
CA ALA A 27 2.91 1.69 7.13
C ALA A 27 3.29 3.11 6.63
N ARG A 28 4.00 3.92 7.44
CA ARG A 28 4.51 5.24 7.01
C ARG A 28 5.54 5.10 5.90
N ARG A 29 6.40 4.08 5.96
CA ARG A 29 7.35 3.78 4.88
C ARG A 29 6.64 3.53 3.56
N MET A 30 5.51 2.81 3.58
CA MET A 30 4.67 2.62 2.39
C MET A 30 4.10 3.94 1.84
N GLN A 31 3.67 4.86 2.70
CA GLN A 31 3.18 6.18 2.26
C GLN A 31 4.26 6.97 1.52
N VAL A 32 5.50 6.98 2.05
CA VAL A 32 6.64 7.65 1.39
C VAL A 32 6.92 7.03 0.03
N LEU A 33 6.91 5.69 -0.07
CA LEU A 33 7.12 5.00 -1.34
C LEU A 33 6.02 5.31 -2.36
N ASN A 34 4.77 5.42 -1.92
CA ASN A 34 3.67 5.82 -2.81
C ASN A 34 3.86 7.23 -3.36
N PHE A 35 4.21 8.19 -2.50
CA PHE A 35 4.48 9.57 -2.91
C PHE A 35 5.62 9.65 -3.94
N LEU A 36 6.71 8.93 -3.70
CA LEU A 36 7.84 8.89 -4.64
C LEU A 36 7.45 8.27 -5.99
N GLU A 37 6.63 7.23 -5.99
CA GLU A 37 6.15 6.59 -7.22
C GLU A 37 5.24 7.51 -8.03
N GLN A 38 4.34 8.26 -7.36
CA GLN A 38 3.51 9.27 -8.01
C GLN A 38 4.36 10.37 -8.68
N TRP A 39 5.49 10.74 -8.09
CA TRP A 39 6.40 11.74 -8.67
C TRP A 39 7.24 11.18 -9.83
N ALA A 40 7.76 9.95 -9.68
CA ALA A 40 8.70 9.35 -10.62
C ALA A 40 8.08 8.70 -11.86
N ARG A 41 6.79 8.32 -11.84
CA ARG A 41 6.16 7.64 -13.00
C ARG A 41 5.84 8.60 -14.15
N ASP A 42 6.07 8.07 -15.35
CA ASP A 42 5.84 8.70 -16.65
C ASP A 42 4.37 9.12 -16.84
N LYS A 43 4.16 10.16 -17.64
CA LYS A 43 2.84 10.80 -17.87
C LYS A 43 1.87 9.91 -18.64
N SER A 44 2.33 8.84 -19.28
CA SER A 44 1.52 7.89 -20.05
C SER A 44 0.51 7.14 -19.18
N PHE A 45 0.94 6.57 -18.05
CA PHE A 45 0.04 5.87 -17.11
C PHE A 45 -0.85 6.81 -16.28
N LYS A 46 -0.47 8.08 -16.11
CA LYS A 46 -1.23 9.07 -15.31
C LYS A 46 -2.58 9.45 -15.91
N GLN A 47 -2.82 9.14 -17.18
CA GLN A 47 -4.09 9.44 -17.86
C GLN A 47 -5.12 8.32 -17.75
N GLU A 48 -4.72 7.13 -17.28
CA GLU A 48 -5.63 6.01 -17.05
C GLU A 48 -6.31 6.13 -15.70
N SER A 49 -7.63 6.34 -15.71
CA SER A 49 -8.43 6.53 -14.49
C SER A 49 -8.33 5.35 -13.52
N GLU A 50 -8.19 4.14 -14.04
CA GLU A 50 -8.10 2.92 -13.23
C GLU A 50 -6.77 2.83 -12.48
N TYR A 51 -5.66 3.19 -13.15
CA TYR A 51 -4.35 3.24 -12.53
C TYR A 51 -4.32 4.26 -11.37
N GLN A 52 -4.87 5.46 -11.59
CA GLN A 52 -5.00 6.46 -10.53
C GLN A 52 -5.92 5.98 -9.39
N GLY A 53 -6.98 5.24 -9.73
CA GLY A 53 -7.86 4.58 -8.75
C GLY A 53 -7.08 3.66 -7.81
N GLN A 54 -6.18 2.83 -8.35
CA GLN A 54 -5.36 1.93 -7.53
C GLN A 54 -4.33 2.68 -6.68
N LEU A 55 -3.74 3.77 -7.18
CA LEU A 55 -2.86 4.64 -6.38
C LEU A 55 -3.61 5.26 -5.18
N ASN A 56 -4.84 5.72 -5.41
CA ASN A 56 -5.69 6.28 -4.37
C ASN A 56 -6.09 5.21 -3.34
N ALA A 57 -6.43 4.00 -3.79
CA ALA A 57 -6.75 2.87 -2.91
C ALA A 57 -5.56 2.49 -2.03
N PHE A 58 -4.36 2.42 -2.60
CA PHE A 58 -3.11 2.20 -1.86
C PHE A 58 -2.87 3.30 -0.82
N GLU A 59 -3.03 4.57 -1.21
CA GLU A 59 -2.86 5.71 -0.30
C GLU A 59 -3.86 5.70 0.86
N PHE A 60 -5.12 5.40 0.57
CA PHE A 60 -6.17 5.30 1.58
C PHE A 60 -5.88 4.16 2.57
N ALA A 61 -5.57 2.96 2.07
CA ALA A 61 -5.27 1.81 2.90
C ALA A 61 -4.06 2.06 3.82
N THR A 62 -2.99 2.68 3.30
CA THR A 62 -1.81 3.02 4.12
C THR A 62 -2.11 4.09 5.18
N LYS A 63 -2.94 5.10 4.89
CA LYS A 63 -3.38 6.09 5.90
C LYS A 63 -4.18 5.43 7.02
N GLU A 64 -5.13 4.57 6.68
CA GLU A 64 -5.93 3.86 7.68
C GLU A 64 -5.09 2.87 8.49
N LEU A 65 -4.10 2.22 7.87
CA LEU A 65 -3.17 1.35 8.59
C LEU A 65 -2.34 2.14 9.63
N VAL A 66 -1.82 3.32 9.27
CA VAL A 66 -1.13 4.22 10.22
C VAL A 66 -2.06 4.64 11.36
N ARG A 67 -3.30 5.04 11.05
CA ARG A 67 -4.28 5.45 12.05
C ARG A 67 -4.61 4.31 13.03
N HIS A 68 -4.93 3.14 12.49
CA HIS A 68 -5.27 1.98 13.30
C HIS A 68 -4.08 1.44 14.10
N ALA A 69 -2.86 1.54 13.57
CA ALA A 69 -1.65 1.20 14.30
C ALA A 69 -1.44 2.13 15.51
N ALA A 70 -1.58 3.45 15.31
CA ALA A 70 -1.49 4.44 16.39
C ALA A 70 -2.55 4.21 17.48
N ASP A 71 -3.77 3.81 17.09
CA ASP A 71 -4.88 3.49 17.99
C ASP A 71 -4.74 2.08 18.64
N LYS A 72 -3.70 1.30 18.29
CA LYS A 72 -3.52 -0.11 18.67
C LYS A 72 -4.74 -0.98 18.35
N ASN A 73 -5.41 -0.68 17.24
CA ASN A 73 -6.60 -1.38 16.77
C ASN A 73 -6.20 -2.52 15.83
N THR A 74 -6.09 -3.74 16.34
CA THR A 74 -5.71 -4.93 15.56
C THR A 74 -6.66 -5.19 14.39
N GLU A 75 -7.97 -5.15 14.63
CA GLU A 75 -8.95 -5.50 13.61
C GLU A 75 -8.96 -4.48 12.47
N GLY A 76 -8.91 -3.19 12.82
CA GLY A 76 -8.79 -2.12 11.84
C GLY A 76 -7.49 -2.22 11.04
N SER A 77 -6.38 -2.52 11.72
CA SER A 77 -5.08 -2.69 11.06
C SER A 77 -5.08 -3.89 10.10
N LEU A 78 -5.70 -5.02 10.49
CA LEU A 78 -5.85 -6.18 9.61
C LEU A 78 -6.69 -5.84 8.36
N LYS A 79 -7.83 -5.16 8.54
CA LYS A 79 -8.68 -4.73 7.42
C LYS A 79 -7.93 -3.82 6.45
N SER A 80 -7.19 -2.84 6.98
CA SER A 80 -6.36 -1.95 6.16
C SER A 80 -5.21 -2.67 5.46
N TYR A 81 -4.59 -3.67 6.11
CA TYR A 81 -3.57 -4.51 5.49
C TYR A 81 -4.11 -5.33 4.33
N VAL A 82 -5.29 -5.94 4.48
CA VAL A 82 -5.96 -6.66 3.39
C VAL A 82 -6.21 -5.71 2.21
N ALA A 83 -6.83 -4.54 2.46
CA ALA A 83 -7.08 -3.55 1.41
C ALA A 83 -5.77 -3.07 0.72
N LEU A 84 -4.69 -2.91 1.49
CA LEU A 84 -3.37 -2.60 0.95
C LEU A 84 -2.90 -3.70 -0.02
N THR A 85 -2.98 -4.98 0.39
CA THR A 85 -2.57 -6.11 -0.46
C THR A 85 -3.44 -6.27 -1.69
N GLU A 86 -4.76 -6.03 -1.60
CA GLU A 86 -5.67 -6.01 -2.76
C GLU A 86 -5.24 -4.96 -3.77
N SER A 87 -4.95 -3.72 -3.32
CA SER A 87 -4.47 -2.65 -4.22
C SER A 87 -3.15 -3.02 -4.91
N CYS A 88 -2.27 -3.77 -4.25
CA CYS A 88 -1.02 -4.25 -4.85
C CYS A 88 -1.30 -5.23 -6.00
N VAL A 89 -2.21 -6.17 -5.79
CA VAL A 89 -2.59 -7.18 -6.80
C VAL A 89 -3.26 -6.49 -7.99
N HIS A 90 -4.30 -5.68 -7.77
CA HIS A 90 -5.04 -5.02 -8.84
C HIS A 90 -4.17 -4.04 -9.63
N CYS A 91 -3.31 -3.24 -8.96
CA CYS A 91 -2.39 -2.35 -9.66
C CYS A 91 -1.43 -3.12 -10.58
N HIS A 92 -0.94 -4.28 -10.13
CA HIS A 92 -0.03 -5.10 -10.92
C HIS A 92 -0.72 -5.89 -12.03
N GLU A 93 -1.98 -6.27 -11.84
CA GLU A 93 -2.84 -6.82 -12.88
C GLU A 93 -3.04 -5.80 -14.01
N LEU A 94 -3.43 -4.56 -13.68
CA LEU A 94 -3.55 -3.48 -14.66
C LEU A 94 -2.25 -3.23 -15.45
N ILE A 95 -1.09 -3.23 -14.77
CA ILE A 95 0.20 -3.00 -15.45
C ILE A 95 0.56 -4.18 -16.35
N ARG A 96 0.29 -5.42 -15.93
CA ARG A 96 0.61 -6.62 -16.72
C ARG A 96 -0.28 -6.70 -17.96
N ASP A 97 -1.56 -6.44 -17.79
CA ASP A 97 -2.57 -6.61 -18.83
C ASP A 97 -2.67 -5.36 -19.74
N GLY A 98 -2.24 -4.19 -19.26
CA GLY A 98 -2.06 -2.98 -20.07
C GLY A 98 -0.78 -2.98 -20.94
N GLN A 99 0.06 -4.01 -20.84
CA GLN A 99 1.23 -4.18 -21.72
C GLN A 99 0.95 -5.02 -22.97
N THR A 100 -0.29 -5.48 -23.18
CA THR A 100 -0.66 -6.36 -24.31
C THR A 100 -1.22 -5.67 -25.56
N ASP A 101 -1.11 -4.34 -25.67
CA ASP A 101 -1.48 -3.59 -26.89
C ASP A 101 -0.27 -2.98 -27.61
#